data_AF-A0A0D2K698-F1
#
_entry.id   AF-A0A0D2K698-F1
#
_cell.length_a   1.000
_cell.length_b   1.000
_cell.length_c   1.000
_cell.angle_alpha   90.00
_cell.angle_beta   90.00
_cell.angle_gamma   90.00
#
_symmetry.space_group_name_H-M   'P 1'
#
loop_
_entity.id
_entity.type
_entity.pdbx_description
1 polymer ?
#
loop_
_entity_poly.entity_id
_entity_poly.type
_entity_poly.pdbx_seq_one_letter_code
_entity_poly.pdbx_strand_id
1 'polypeptide(L)'
;MDGFTPDTGVVFIGATNRADLLDPALMRPGRFDRKVRMPKPDTNGRYEILRLQLRDKKLARDLPGLVGADLANIVNEAQLSAVRAGRTELTRRDVYAGVDRFTQGELRPSLPTSNRLPVLAFAAKEAGIALVASLLRARHGRIEPVERVSIQPKGRSLSRTLFARGT
;
A
#
# COMPACT_ATOMS: atom_id res chain seq x y z
N MET A 1 17.24 8.47 -33.90
CA MET A 1 16.61 9.80 -33.74
C MET A 1 17.27 10.76 -34.70
N ASP A 2 18.58 11.00 -34.57
CA ASP A 2 19.38 11.50 -35.70
C ASP A 2 19.45 10.45 -36.82
N GLY A 3 19.16 10.86 -38.05
CA GLY A 3 19.17 10.01 -39.25
C GLY A 3 17.81 9.56 -39.78
N PHE A 4 16.70 9.91 -39.11
CA PHE A 4 15.36 9.71 -39.67
C PHE A 4 14.98 10.89 -40.56
N THR A 5 14.49 10.61 -41.76
CA THR A 5 13.87 11.61 -42.62
C THR A 5 12.52 12.06 -42.05
N PRO A 6 12.10 13.31 -42.25
CA PRO A 6 10.84 13.86 -41.73
C PRO A 6 9.59 13.04 -42.07
N ASP A 7 9.67 12.22 -43.11
CA ASP A 7 8.58 11.39 -43.64
C ASP A 7 8.27 10.15 -42.79
N THR A 8 9.10 9.87 -41.78
CA THR A 8 8.90 8.75 -40.85
C THR A 8 8.11 9.23 -39.62
N GLY A 9 6.79 9.01 -39.61
CA GLY A 9 5.87 9.34 -38.50
C GLY A 9 6.03 8.45 -37.26
N VAL A 10 7.25 8.32 -36.73
CA VAL A 10 7.58 7.47 -35.58
C VAL A 10 7.69 8.30 -34.31
N VAL A 11 6.97 7.89 -33.25
CA VAL A 11 7.02 8.52 -31.93
C VAL A 11 7.76 7.61 -30.95
N PHE A 12 8.77 8.16 -30.27
CA PHE A 12 9.50 7.46 -29.23
C PHE A 12 9.05 7.91 -27.85
N ILE A 13 8.73 6.95 -26.98
CA ILE A 13 8.36 7.19 -25.57
C ILE A 13 9.29 6.36 -24.69
N GLY A 14 9.92 7.01 -23.71
CA GLY A 14 10.77 6.36 -22.70
C GLY A 14 10.30 6.71 -21.29
N ALA A 15 10.52 5.81 -20.34
CA ALA A 15 10.24 6.03 -18.92
C ALA A 15 11.48 5.71 -18.09
N THR A 16 11.81 6.59 -17.14
CA THR A 16 12.91 6.37 -16.18
C THR A 16 12.56 6.94 -14.82
N ASN A 17 13.02 6.27 -13.75
CA ASN A 17 12.98 6.78 -12.39
C ASN A 17 14.25 7.56 -12.02
N ARG A 18 15.28 7.53 -12.88
CA ARG A 18 16.60 8.14 -12.66
C ARG A 18 17.04 8.98 -13.85
N ALA A 19 16.36 10.12 -14.02
CA ALA A 19 16.68 11.05 -15.11
C ALA A 19 18.07 11.68 -14.95
N ASP A 20 18.59 11.73 -13.72
CA ASP A 20 19.93 12.17 -13.35
C ASP A 20 21.05 11.31 -13.94
N LEU A 21 20.77 10.02 -14.18
CA LEU A 21 21.73 9.08 -14.75
C LEU A 21 21.68 8.97 -16.27
N LEU A 22 20.73 9.66 -16.93
CA LEU A 22 20.64 9.59 -18.37
C LEU A 22 21.83 10.32 -19.01
N ASP A 23 22.35 9.74 -20.09
CA ASP A 23 23.35 10.41 -20.92
C ASP A 23 22.79 11.77 -21.41
N PRO A 24 23.48 12.89 -21.13
CA PRO A 24 23.08 14.22 -21.61
C PRO A 24 22.86 14.27 -23.12
N ALA A 25 23.54 13.42 -23.90
CA ALA A 25 23.37 13.33 -25.33
C ALA A 25 21.95 12.90 -25.74
N LEU A 26 21.24 12.09 -24.94
CA LEU A 26 19.86 11.69 -25.21
C LEU A 26 18.85 12.83 -25.01
N MET A 27 19.25 13.84 -24.23
CA MET A 27 18.41 14.97 -23.82
C MET A 27 18.60 16.21 -24.70
N ARG A 28 19.40 16.11 -25.76
CA ARG A 28 19.60 17.17 -26.76
C ARG A 28 18.38 17.29 -27.68
N PRO A 29 18.12 18.49 -28.26
CA PRO A 29 17.05 18.68 -29.23
C PRO A 29 17.12 17.70 -30.42
N GLY A 30 15.97 17.25 -30.91
CA GLY A 30 15.84 16.21 -31.94
C GLY A 30 15.84 14.78 -31.39
N ARG A 31 15.85 14.61 -30.06
CA ARG A 31 15.86 13.30 -29.39
C ARG A 31 14.71 13.20 -28.38
N PHE A 32 14.99 13.16 -27.07
CA PHE A 32 13.95 13.25 -26.05
C PHE A 32 13.64 14.71 -25.70
N ASP A 33 12.93 15.38 -26.60
CA ASP A 33 12.66 16.82 -26.52
C ASP A 33 11.59 17.16 -25.48
N ARG A 34 10.60 16.29 -25.31
CA ARG A 34 9.50 16.46 -24.36
C ARG A 34 9.74 15.64 -23.11
N LYS A 35 9.78 16.31 -21.96
CA LYS A 35 9.95 15.71 -20.64
C LYS A 35 8.64 15.87 -19.88
N VAL A 36 7.97 14.76 -19.58
CA VAL A 36 6.75 14.75 -18.78
C VAL A 36 7.10 14.12 -17.44
N ARG A 37 7.00 14.91 -16.36
CA ARG A 37 7.20 14.40 -15.00
C ARG A 37 5.88 13.85 -14.48
N MET A 38 5.89 12.59 -14.07
CA MET A 38 4.75 11.94 -13.41
C MET A 38 5.01 11.89 -11.90
N PRO A 39 4.49 12.84 -11.09
CA PRO A 39 4.62 12.76 -9.64
C PRO A 39 3.75 11.63 -9.07
N LYS A 40 4.01 11.27 -7.81
CA LYS A 40 3.09 10.39 -7.07
C LYS A 40 1.70 11.06 -6.99
N PRO A 41 0.62 10.27 -7.09
CA PRO A 41 -0.73 10.82 -7.04
C PRO A 41 -1.03 11.42 -5.66
N ASP A 42 -1.67 12.58 -5.67
CA ASP A 42 -2.26 13.18 -4.47
C ASP A 42 -3.56 12.45 -4.08
N THR A 43 -4.27 12.95 -3.07
CA THR A 43 -5.51 12.30 -2.59
C THR A 43 -6.58 12.23 -3.67
N ASN A 44 -6.72 13.27 -4.51
CA ASN A 44 -7.70 13.27 -5.60
C ASN A 44 -7.26 12.33 -6.73
N GLY A 45 -5.99 12.32 -7.11
CA GLY A 45 -5.45 11.39 -8.10
C GLY A 45 -5.60 9.93 -7.67
N ARG A 46 -5.35 9.61 -6.39
CA ARG A 46 -5.62 8.27 -5.85
C ARG A 46 -7.11 7.93 -5.88
N TYR A 47 -7.99 8.90 -5.60
CA TYR A 47 -9.42 8.69 -5.75
C TYR A 47 -9.81 8.39 -7.20
N GLU A 48 -9.32 9.15 -8.18
CA GLU A 48 -9.62 8.91 -9.60
C GLU A 48 -9.13 7.52 -10.07
N ILE A 49 -7.95 7.08 -9.61
CA ILE A 49 -7.44 5.73 -9.88
C ILE A 49 -8.40 4.66 -9.29
N LEU A 50 -8.85 4.85 -8.05
CA LEU A 50 -9.74 3.90 -7.37
C LEU A 50 -11.21 4.00 -7.81
N ARG A 51 -11.61 5.11 -8.45
CA ARG A 51 -13.01 5.43 -8.75
C ARG A 51 -13.66 4.41 -9.66
N LEU A 52 -12.91 3.83 -10.59
CA LEU A 52 -13.44 2.84 -11.52
C LEU A 52 -13.92 1.57 -10.83
N GLN A 53 -13.26 1.16 -9.74
CA GLN A 53 -13.51 -0.14 -9.10
C GLN A 53 -14.14 -0.03 -7.70
N LEU A 54 -13.80 0.99 -6.91
CA LEU A 54 -14.22 1.10 -5.50
C LEU A 54 -15.11 2.31 -5.19
N ARG A 55 -15.01 3.40 -5.97
CA ARG A 55 -15.75 4.66 -5.76
C ARG A 55 -15.68 5.24 -4.33
N ASP A 56 -14.63 4.93 -3.56
CA ASP A 56 -14.48 5.34 -2.16
C ASP A 56 -13.42 6.44 -1.97
N LYS A 57 -13.88 7.68 -1.73
CA LYS A 57 -13.01 8.85 -1.52
C LYS A 57 -12.33 8.85 -0.15
N LYS A 58 -12.91 8.19 0.86
CA LYS A 58 -12.31 8.09 2.19
C LYS A 58 -11.09 7.18 2.14
N LEU A 59 -11.20 6.04 1.45
CA LEU A 59 -10.08 5.12 1.26
C LEU A 59 -8.86 5.78 0.60
N ALA A 60 -9.06 6.65 -0.38
CA ALA A 60 -7.95 7.37 -1.04
C ALA A 60 -7.18 8.30 -0.07
N ARG A 61 -7.85 8.84 0.95
CA ARG A 61 -7.25 9.65 2.01
C ARG A 61 -6.41 8.79 2.96
N ASP A 62 -6.89 7.61 3.30
CA ASP A 62 -6.29 6.70 4.27
C ASP A 62 -5.06 5.93 3.72
N LEU A 63 -4.72 6.14 2.44
CA LEU A 63 -3.62 5.49 1.71
C LEU A 63 -2.57 6.49 1.20
N PRO A 64 -1.97 7.34 2.05
CA PRO A 64 -1.00 8.34 1.61
C PRO A 64 0.28 7.69 1.06
N GLY A 65 0.86 8.31 0.02
CA GLY A 65 2.16 7.93 -0.54
C GLY A 65 2.17 6.72 -1.47
N LEU A 66 1.03 6.03 -1.62
CA LEU A 66 0.85 4.90 -2.55
C LEU A 66 0.73 5.37 -3.99
N VAL A 67 1.33 4.60 -4.92
CA VAL A 67 1.26 4.85 -6.36
C VAL A 67 0.19 3.99 -7.03
N GLY A 68 -0.10 4.22 -8.31
CA GLY A 68 -1.15 3.49 -9.04
C GLY A 68 -0.98 1.97 -8.99
N ALA A 69 0.25 1.47 -9.08
CA ALA A 69 0.52 0.02 -8.97
C ALA A 69 0.15 -0.56 -7.60
N ASP A 70 0.44 0.17 -6.51
CA ASP A 70 0.08 -0.26 -5.15
C ASP A 70 -1.44 -0.32 -4.98
N LEU A 71 -2.14 0.71 -5.49
CA LEU A 71 -3.60 0.79 -5.44
C LEU A 71 -4.25 -0.34 -6.25
N ALA A 72 -3.74 -0.62 -7.44
CA ALA A 72 -4.20 -1.73 -8.27
C ALA A 72 -4.00 -3.08 -7.55
N ASN A 73 -2.87 -3.26 -6.87
CA ASN A 73 -2.61 -4.46 -6.08
C ASN A 73 -3.61 -4.62 -4.91
N ILE A 74 -3.91 -3.52 -4.19
CA ILE A 74 -4.93 -3.53 -3.12
C ILE A 74 -6.29 -3.98 -3.67
N VAL A 75 -6.71 -3.46 -4.83
CA VAL A 75 -8.00 -3.83 -5.43
C VAL A 75 -7.99 -5.30 -5.85
N ASN A 76 -6.90 -5.78 -6.47
CA ASN A 76 -6.77 -7.18 -6.86
C ASN A 76 -6.87 -8.12 -5.65
N GLU A 77 -6.23 -7.77 -4.53
CA GLU A 77 -6.32 -8.54 -3.29
C GLU A 77 -7.74 -8.52 -2.69
N ALA A 78 -8.44 -7.40 -2.80
CA ALA A 78 -9.84 -7.31 -2.40
C ALA A 78 -10.74 -8.21 -3.29
N GLN A 79 -10.52 -8.21 -4.60
CA GLN A 79 -11.24 -9.08 -5.53
C GLN A 79 -10.99 -10.56 -5.22
N LEU A 80 -9.73 -10.93 -4.97
CA LEU A 80 -9.37 -12.29 -4.60
C LEU A 80 -9.99 -12.72 -3.26
N SER A 81 -10.11 -11.80 -2.29
CA SER A 81 -10.84 -12.03 -1.04
C SER A 81 -12.32 -12.34 -1.28
N ALA A 82 -12.98 -11.58 -2.17
CA ALA A 82 -14.38 -11.82 -2.53
C ALA A 82 -14.57 -13.17 -3.22
N VAL A 83 -13.71 -13.50 -4.20
CA VAL A 83 -13.74 -14.77 -4.93
C VAL A 83 -13.52 -15.96 -3.99
N ARG A 84 -12.55 -15.88 -3.07
CA ARG A 84 -12.31 -16.94 -2.07
C ARG A 84 -13.49 -17.16 -1.12
N ALA A 85 -14.30 -16.12 -0.92
CA ALA A 85 -15.53 -16.21 -0.14
C ALA A 85 -16.76 -16.63 -0.99
N GLY A 86 -16.57 -17.02 -2.25
CA GLY A 86 -17.64 -17.44 -3.16
C GLY A 86 -18.56 -16.30 -3.60
N ARG A 87 -18.10 -15.04 -3.54
CA ARG A 87 -18.90 -13.85 -3.87
C ARG A 87 -18.47 -13.25 -5.20
N THR A 88 -19.45 -12.74 -5.94
CA THR A 88 -19.27 -12.00 -7.20
C THR A 88 -19.19 -10.49 -7.00
N GLU A 89 -19.67 -9.99 -5.85
CA GLU A 89 -19.65 -8.59 -5.49
C GLU A 89 -18.62 -8.28 -4.42
N LEU A 90 -18.00 -7.12 -4.57
CA LEU A 90 -16.94 -6.65 -3.68
C LEU A 90 -17.54 -5.86 -2.52
N THR A 91 -17.21 -6.25 -1.30
CA THR A 91 -17.72 -5.58 -0.10
C THR A 91 -16.63 -4.71 0.54
N ARG A 92 -17.01 -3.77 1.40
CA ARG A 92 -16.05 -2.99 2.19
C ARG A 92 -15.07 -3.90 2.96
N ARG A 93 -15.54 -5.03 3.46
CA ARG A 93 -14.69 -5.99 4.18
C ARG A 93 -13.55 -6.52 3.31
N ASP A 94 -13.81 -6.77 2.04
CA ASP A 94 -12.78 -7.23 1.10
C ASP A 94 -11.75 -6.16 0.79
N VAL A 95 -12.21 -4.92 0.61
CA VAL A 95 -11.33 -3.76 0.41
C VAL A 95 -10.35 -3.63 1.57
N TYR A 96 -10.87 -3.64 2.80
CA TYR A 96 -10.04 -3.56 3.99
C TYR A 96 -9.14 -4.80 4.16
N ALA A 97 -9.59 -5.98 3.74
CA ALA A 97 -8.74 -7.17 3.69
C ALA A 97 -7.58 -7.01 2.69
N GLY A 98 -7.82 -6.40 1.52
CA GLY A 98 -6.79 -6.07 0.54
C GLY A 98 -5.77 -5.06 1.08
N VAL A 99 -6.25 -3.99 1.73
CA VAL A 99 -5.37 -3.01 2.41
C VAL A 99 -4.54 -3.67 3.51
N ASP A 100 -5.16 -4.53 4.32
CA ASP A 100 -4.48 -5.32 5.34
C ASP A 100 -3.42 -6.21 4.70
N ARG A 101 -3.71 -6.91 3.62
CA ARG A 101 -2.73 -7.79 2.99
C ARG A 101 -1.57 -7.03 2.37
N PHE A 102 -1.83 -5.90 1.70
CA PHE A 102 -0.79 -5.03 1.14
C PHE A 102 0.13 -4.49 2.23
N THR A 103 -0.43 -3.98 3.34
CA THR A 103 0.36 -3.30 4.37
C THR A 103 0.98 -4.22 5.41
N GLN A 104 0.48 -5.45 5.54
CA GLN A 104 0.84 -6.37 6.63
C GLN A 104 1.44 -7.68 6.10
N GLY A 105 1.35 -7.91 4.79
CA GLY A 105 1.69 -9.18 4.17
C GLY A 105 0.63 -10.25 4.34
N GLU A 106 0.93 -11.42 3.82
CA GLU A 106 0.02 -12.56 3.84
C GLU A 106 -0.17 -13.14 5.24
N LEU A 107 -1.39 -13.61 5.51
CA LEU A 107 -1.66 -14.43 6.68
C LEU A 107 -0.81 -15.70 6.62
N ARG A 108 -0.15 -16.01 7.73
CA ARG A 108 0.57 -17.27 7.91
C ARG A 108 -0.21 -18.17 8.87
N PRO A 109 0.03 -19.49 8.84
CA PRO A 109 -0.53 -20.40 9.82
C PRO A 109 -0.27 -19.92 11.25
N SER A 110 -1.25 -20.15 12.13
CA SER A 110 -1.11 -19.83 13.55
C SER A 110 0.05 -20.62 14.15
N LEU A 111 0.65 -20.06 15.21
CA LEU A 111 1.73 -20.72 15.91
C LEU A 111 1.25 -22.06 16.51
N PRO A 112 2.08 -23.11 16.52
CA PRO A 112 1.71 -24.40 17.09
C PRO A 112 1.28 -24.25 18.55
N THR A 113 0.09 -24.75 18.88
CA THR A 113 -0.45 -24.70 20.25
C THR A 113 0.14 -25.77 21.17
N SER A 114 0.92 -26.71 20.62
CA SER A 114 1.60 -27.78 21.37
C SER A 114 2.55 -27.22 22.42
N ASN A 115 3.17 -26.06 22.16
CA ASN A 115 3.92 -25.31 23.14
C ASN A 115 3.26 -23.94 23.34
N ARG A 116 2.71 -23.70 24.54
CA ARG A 116 2.03 -22.45 24.86
C ARG A 116 2.98 -21.27 25.12
N LEU A 117 4.25 -21.53 25.43
CA LEU A 117 5.20 -20.48 25.83
C LEU A 117 5.38 -19.39 24.76
N PRO A 118 5.58 -19.69 23.46
CA PRO A 118 5.68 -18.66 22.43
C PRO A 118 4.40 -17.83 22.29
N VAL A 119 3.24 -18.50 22.31
CA VAL A 119 1.93 -17.85 22.18
C VAL A 119 1.69 -16.87 23.34
N LEU A 120 1.97 -17.30 24.57
CA LEU A 120 1.85 -16.45 25.76
C LEU A 120 2.84 -15.29 25.73
N ALA A 121 4.09 -15.52 25.31
CA ALA A 121 5.09 -14.48 25.20
C ALA A 121 4.69 -13.39 24.18
N PHE A 122 4.19 -13.79 23.01
CA PHE A 122 3.69 -12.84 22.01
C PHE A 122 2.43 -12.11 22.48
N ALA A 123 1.49 -12.81 23.11
CA ALA A 123 0.28 -12.20 23.66
C ALA A 123 0.62 -11.16 24.74
N ALA A 124 1.49 -11.51 25.68
CA ALA A 124 1.94 -10.60 26.74
C ALA A 124 2.67 -9.38 26.17
N LYS A 125 3.55 -9.59 25.17
CA LYS A 125 4.25 -8.49 24.49
C LYS A 125 3.27 -7.51 23.85
N GLU A 126 2.36 -7.99 23.01
CA GLU A 126 1.43 -7.10 22.29
C GLU A 126 0.40 -6.46 23.23
N ALA A 127 -0.08 -7.19 24.25
CA ALA A 127 -0.94 -6.62 25.29
C ALA A 127 -0.22 -5.52 26.07
N GLY A 128 1.06 -5.71 26.40
CA GLY A 128 1.89 -4.71 27.06
C GLY A 128 2.05 -3.45 26.22
N ILE A 129 2.37 -3.59 24.92
CA ILE A 129 2.47 -2.46 23.99
C ILE A 129 1.15 -1.70 23.92
N ALA A 130 0.03 -2.43 23.75
CA ALA A 130 -1.29 -1.82 23.65
C ALA A 130 -1.70 -1.08 24.94
N LEU A 131 -1.43 -1.67 26.10
CA LEU A 131 -1.71 -1.06 27.41
C LEU A 131 -0.91 0.22 27.61
N VAL A 132 0.42 0.14 27.43
CA VAL A 132 1.32 1.29 27.60
C VAL A 132 0.94 2.42 26.64
N ALA A 133 0.70 2.10 25.37
CA ALA A 133 0.31 3.11 24.39
C ALA A 133 -1.03 3.76 24.75
N SER A 134 -2.02 2.98 25.21
CA SER A 134 -3.32 3.50 25.63
C SER A 134 -3.22 4.43 26.83
N LEU A 135 -2.41 4.08 27.84
CA LEU A 135 -2.16 4.91 29.02
C LEU A 135 -1.43 6.21 28.67
N LEU A 136 -0.38 6.12 27.85
CA LEU A 136 0.38 7.30 27.39
C LEU A 136 -0.48 8.23 26.53
N ARG A 137 -1.34 7.68 25.67
CA ARG A 137 -2.34 8.45 24.93
C ARG A 137 -3.30 9.17 25.87
N ALA A 138 -3.86 8.46 26.86
CA ALA A 138 -4.78 9.06 27.82
C ALA A 138 -4.15 10.21 28.63
N ARG A 139 -2.84 10.13 28.92
CA ARG A 139 -2.12 11.14 29.70
C ARG A 139 -1.61 12.32 28.88
N HIS A 140 -1.09 12.07 27.67
CA HIS A 140 -0.36 13.08 26.90
C HIS A 140 -0.95 13.38 25.52
N GLY A 141 -1.86 12.56 25.01
CA GLY A 141 -2.47 12.73 23.67
C GLY A 141 -1.51 12.58 22.49
N ARG A 142 -0.25 12.23 22.74
CA ARG A 142 0.84 12.20 21.72
C ARG A 142 1.01 10.86 21.01
N ILE A 143 0.19 9.86 21.34
CA ILE A 143 0.25 8.53 20.73
C ILE A 143 -1.06 8.25 19.99
N GLU A 144 -0.92 7.73 18.78
CA GLU A 144 -2.03 7.26 17.96
C GLU A 144 -2.86 6.20 18.71
N PRO A 145 -4.18 6.10 18.46
CA PRO A 145 -5.00 5.14 19.18
C PRO A 145 -4.63 3.73 18.73
N VAL A 146 -4.61 2.78 19.66
CA VAL A 146 -4.51 1.36 19.30
C VAL A 146 -5.78 0.98 18.53
N GLU A 147 -5.61 0.53 17.30
CA GLU A 147 -6.69 0.10 16.41
C GLU A 147 -6.96 -1.40 16.56
N ARG A 148 -5.91 -2.23 16.60
CA ARG A 148 -6.04 -3.69 16.66
C ARG A 148 -4.81 -4.35 17.25
N VAL A 149 -5.02 -5.37 18.07
CA VAL A 149 -3.96 -6.23 18.60
C VAL A 149 -4.12 -7.63 18.03
N SER A 150 -3.04 -8.22 17.52
CA SER A 150 -3.08 -9.55 16.90
C SER A 150 -1.81 -10.35 17.18
N ILE A 151 -1.98 -11.61 17.58
CA ILE A 151 -0.92 -12.62 17.63
C ILE A 151 -0.94 -13.56 16.43
N GLN A 152 -1.81 -13.30 15.44
CA GLN A 152 -1.81 -14.03 14.19
C GLN A 152 -0.60 -13.58 13.35
N PRO A 153 0.29 -14.50 12.95
CA PRO A 153 1.43 -14.15 12.12
C PRO A 153 1.00 -13.63 10.74
N LYS A 154 1.60 -12.51 10.31
CA LYS A 154 1.41 -11.91 8.99
C LYS A 154 2.74 -11.44 8.41
N GLY A 155 3.01 -11.81 7.15
CA GLY A 155 4.27 -11.49 6.48
C GLY A 155 5.49 -11.93 7.30
N ARG A 156 6.36 -10.97 7.66
CA ARG A 156 7.56 -11.20 8.48
C ARG A 156 7.32 -11.10 9.99
N SER A 157 6.14 -10.65 10.42
CA SER A 157 5.81 -10.43 11.84
C SER A 157 5.03 -11.61 12.43
N LEU A 158 5.41 -12.05 13.63
CA LEU A 158 4.72 -13.13 14.36
C LEU A 158 3.56 -12.63 15.22
N SER A 159 3.64 -11.39 15.68
CA SER A 159 2.63 -10.68 16.47
C SER A 159 2.74 -9.18 16.20
N ARG A 160 1.66 -8.44 16.43
CA ARG A 160 1.63 -6.99 16.20
C ARG A 160 0.46 -6.26 16.86
N THR A 161 0.77 -5.07 17.36
CA THR A 161 -0.16 -4.00 17.71
C THR A 161 -0.22 -2.97 16.59
N LEU A 162 -1.42 -2.67 16.10
CA LEU A 162 -1.71 -1.67 15.09
C LEU A 162 -2.22 -0.40 15.73
N PHE A 163 -1.73 0.72 15.24
CA PHE A 163 -2.18 2.05 15.60
C PHE A 163 -2.97 2.66 14.45
N ALA A 164 -4.01 3.43 14.78
CA ALA A 164 -4.85 4.07 13.76
C ALA A 164 -4.01 5.07 12.97
N ARG A 165 -4.19 5.04 11.65
CA ARG A 165 -3.46 5.91 10.72
C ARG A 165 -4.12 7.29 10.69
N GLY A 166 -3.53 8.26 11.41
CA GLY A 166 -3.88 9.67 11.29
C GLY A 166 -5.26 10.04 11.85
N THR A 167 -5.27 10.68 13.02
CA THR A 167 -6.36 11.57 13.47
C THR A 167 -5.83 12.98 13.52
#